data_AF-A0A7J4CQY5-F1
#
_entry.id   AF-A0A7J4CQY5-F1
#
_cell.length_a   1.000
_cell.length_b   1.000
_cell.length_c   1.000
_cell.angle_alpha   90.00
_cell.angle_beta   90.00
_cell.angle_gamma   90.00
#
_symmetry.space_group_name_H-M   'P 1'
#
loop_
_entity.id
_entity.type
_entity.pdbx_description
1 polymer ?
#
loop_
_entity_poly.entity_id
_entity_poly.type
_entity_poly.pdbx_seq_one_letter_code
_entity_poly.pdbx_strand_id
1 'polypeptide(L)'
;MEDVYKKYLKLNRNIFIAFAVDFIVSAIVAQTLIEQEHYLNATITILADHGTFLSILGFLLYLDNRNKYRLDSGKTNWPLLKIDLVKIIASLGIAEIIYTIVRWGFHFYFLTVDYEPYLASIIGQAIAVAIYLVIINFLVKITKWYKDDR
;
A
#
# COMPACT_ATOMS: atom_id res chain seq x y z
N MET A 1 9.60 17.41 -20.54
CA MET A 1 10.07 17.17 -19.16
C MET A 1 8.99 17.48 -18.11
N GLU A 2 8.21 18.56 -18.24
CA GLU A 2 7.22 18.98 -17.23
C GLU A 2 6.03 18.01 -17.01
N ASP A 3 5.59 17.30 -18.06
CA ASP A 3 4.45 16.35 -17.98
C ASP A 3 4.79 15.07 -17.19
N VAL A 4 6.04 14.60 -17.26
CA VAL A 4 6.49 13.40 -16.54
C VAL A 4 6.53 13.66 -15.03
N TYR A 5 7.07 14.81 -14.60
CA TYR A 5 7.10 15.19 -13.19
C TYR A 5 5.69 15.34 -12.59
N LYS A 6 4.76 15.94 -13.34
CA LYS A 6 3.35 16.04 -12.94
C LYS A 6 2.70 14.67 -12.75
N LYS A 7 3.03 13.68 -13.58
CA LYS A 7 2.54 12.29 -13.44
C LYS A 7 3.12 11.61 -12.19
N TYR A 8 4.42 11.75 -11.92
CA TYR A 8 5.04 11.24 -10.69
C TYR A 8 4.44 11.86 -9.43
N LEU A 9 4.21 13.18 -9.42
CA LEU A 9 3.62 13.88 -8.28
C LEU A 9 2.19 13.37 -7.99
N LYS A 10 1.37 13.17 -9.02
CA LYS A 10 0.01 12.59 -8.87
C LYS A 10 0.05 11.17 -8.32
N LEU A 11 0.95 10.33 -8.82
CA LEU A 11 1.10 8.95 -8.33
C LEU A 11 1.50 8.95 -6.84
N ASN A 12 2.51 9.72 -6.46
CA ASN A 12 2.97 9.80 -5.06
C ASN A 12 1.87 10.33 -4.14
N ARG A 13 1.12 11.34 -4.57
CA ARG A 13 -0.05 11.84 -3.85
C ARG A 13 -1.09 10.74 -3.64
N ASN A 14 -1.41 9.97 -4.68
CA ASN A 14 -2.43 8.92 -4.59
C ASN A 14 -1.99 7.78 -3.67
N ILE A 15 -0.71 7.40 -3.71
CA ILE A 15 -0.12 6.42 -2.79
C ILE A 15 -0.23 6.92 -1.35
N PHE A 16 0.10 8.18 -1.09
CA PHE A 16 0.00 8.76 0.25
C PHE A 16 -1.44 8.79 0.78
N ILE A 17 -2.41 9.19 -0.05
CA ILE A 17 -3.83 9.17 0.32
C ILE A 17 -4.30 7.73 0.58
N ALA A 18 -3.89 6.77 -0.26
CA ALA A 18 -4.22 5.37 -0.08
C ALA A 18 -3.70 4.84 1.27
N PHE A 19 -2.44 5.12 1.63
CA PHE A 19 -1.90 4.78 2.95
C PHE A 19 -2.66 5.46 4.09
N ALA A 20 -2.99 6.74 3.97
CA ALA A 20 -3.69 7.45 5.04
C ALA A 20 -5.09 6.86 5.33
N VAL A 21 -5.84 6.52 4.28
CA VAL A 21 -7.15 5.86 4.42
C VAL A 21 -6.97 4.45 4.97
N ASP A 22 -5.98 3.72 4.46
CA ASP A 22 -5.65 2.38 4.87
C ASP A 22 -5.32 2.27 6.37
N PHE A 23 -4.50 3.18 6.91
CA PHE A 23 -4.21 3.26 8.35
C PHE A 23 -5.47 3.30 9.22
N ILE A 24 -6.46 4.10 8.81
CA ILE A 24 -7.71 4.28 9.56
C ILE A 24 -8.56 3.01 9.46
N VAL A 25 -8.70 2.45 8.26
CA VAL A 25 -9.52 1.24 8.04
C VAL A 25 -8.90 0.04 8.75
N SER A 26 -7.58 -0.16 8.65
CA SER A 26 -6.85 -1.22 9.35
C SER A 26 -6.96 -1.11 10.87
N ALA A 27 -7.02 0.11 11.43
CA ALA A 27 -7.25 0.30 12.86
C ALA A 27 -8.68 -0.07 13.28
N ILE A 28 -9.67 0.33 12.48
CA ILE A 28 -11.08 -0.02 12.70
C ILE A 28 -11.27 -1.54 12.62
N VAL A 29 -10.75 -2.19 11.58
CA VAL A 29 -10.84 -3.64 11.39
C VAL A 29 -10.21 -4.38 12.56
N ALA A 30 -9.01 -3.99 12.98
CA ALA A 30 -8.37 -4.59 14.15
C ALA A 30 -9.24 -4.48 15.41
N GLN A 31 -9.86 -3.32 15.64
CA GLN A 31 -10.75 -3.12 16.79
C GLN A 31 -12.01 -3.98 16.71
N THR A 32 -12.60 -4.15 15.53
CA THR A 32 -13.78 -5.03 15.37
C THR A 32 -13.47 -6.49 15.63
N LEU A 33 -12.19 -6.88 15.59
CA LEU A 33 -11.70 -8.24 15.80
C LEU A 33 -11.12 -8.44 17.21
N ILE A 34 -11.45 -7.58 18.18
CA ILE A 34 -10.93 -7.65 19.55
C ILE A 34 -11.24 -8.98 20.26
N GLU A 35 -12.40 -9.57 19.99
CA GLU A 35 -12.82 -10.86 20.57
C GLU A 35 -12.23 -12.07 19.83
N GLN A 36 -11.49 -11.84 18.74
CA GLN A 36 -10.87 -12.90 17.95
C GLN A 36 -9.46 -13.21 18.43
N GLU A 37 -9.00 -14.43 18.16
CA GLU A 37 -7.63 -14.84 18.40
C GLU A 37 -6.62 -13.87 17.77
N HIS A 38 -5.52 -13.57 18.46
CA HIS A 38 -4.56 -12.56 18.02
C HIS A 38 -3.99 -12.82 16.61
N TYR A 39 -3.73 -14.09 16.26
CA TYR A 39 -3.24 -14.44 14.93
C TYR A 39 -4.31 -14.20 13.85
N LEU A 40 -5.59 -14.42 14.19
CA LEU A 40 -6.71 -14.21 13.28
C LEU A 40 -6.94 -12.70 13.08
N ASN A 41 -6.91 -11.92 14.16
CA ASN A 41 -6.97 -10.46 14.10
C ASN A 41 -5.84 -9.89 13.23
N ALA A 42 -4.58 -10.26 13.50
CA ALA A 42 -3.44 -9.78 12.71
C ALA A 42 -3.55 -10.16 11.23
N THR A 43 -4.01 -11.38 10.93
CA THR A 43 -4.14 -11.87 9.54
C THR A 43 -5.29 -11.21 8.78
N ILE A 44 -6.47 -11.09 9.39
CA ILE A 44 -7.61 -10.43 8.74
C ILE A 44 -7.34 -8.94 8.58
N THR A 45 -6.75 -8.30 9.58
CA THR A 45 -6.38 -6.88 9.51
C THR A 45 -5.42 -6.61 8.36
N ILE A 46 -4.36 -7.42 8.19
CA ILE A 46 -3.43 -7.20 7.07
C ILE A 46 -4.06 -7.51 5.70
N LEU A 47 -5.02 -8.43 5.62
CA LEU A 47 -5.78 -8.65 4.38
C LEU A 47 -6.66 -7.45 4.05
N ALA A 48 -7.31 -6.87 5.07
CA ALA A 48 -8.08 -5.64 4.92
C ALA A 48 -7.21 -4.44 4.54
N ASP A 49 -5.97 -4.37 5.07
CA ASP A 49 -4.94 -3.38 4.75
C ASP A 49 -4.66 -3.40 3.23
N HIS A 50 -4.24 -4.56 2.72
CA HIS A 50 -3.96 -4.70 1.29
C HIS A 50 -5.21 -4.45 0.43
N GLY A 51 -6.37 -4.96 0.85
CA GLY A 51 -7.63 -4.73 0.14
C GLY A 51 -8.01 -3.26 0.04
N THR A 52 -7.85 -2.50 1.13
CA THR A 52 -8.18 -1.08 1.21
C THR A 52 -7.20 -0.27 0.40
N PHE A 53 -5.90 -0.46 0.63
CA PHE A 53 -4.84 0.23 -0.11
C PHE A 53 -5.01 0.09 -1.62
N LEU A 54 -5.20 -1.14 -2.11
CA LEU A 54 -5.37 -1.42 -3.54
C LEU A 54 -6.64 -0.79 -4.11
N SER A 55 -7.72 -0.82 -3.35
CA SER A 55 -9.01 -0.26 -3.78
C SER A 55 -8.94 1.26 -3.90
N ILE A 56 -8.38 1.95 -2.91
CA ILE A 56 -8.24 3.41 -2.90
C ILE A 56 -7.24 3.85 -3.97
N LEU A 57 -6.08 3.21 -4.06
CA LEU A 57 -5.08 3.52 -5.09
C LEU A 57 -5.65 3.33 -6.49
N GLY A 58 -6.37 2.22 -6.73
CA GLY A 58 -7.01 1.95 -8.01
C GLY A 58 -8.06 2.98 -8.40
N PHE A 59 -8.89 3.38 -7.44
CA PHE A 59 -9.89 4.42 -7.65
C PHE A 59 -9.24 5.78 -7.99
N LEU A 60 -8.21 6.20 -7.25
CA LEU A 60 -7.52 7.46 -7.49
C LEU A 60 -6.76 7.46 -8.82
N LEU A 61 -6.10 6.35 -9.17
CA LEU A 61 -5.44 6.18 -10.48
C LEU A 61 -6.44 6.30 -11.64
N TYR A 62 -7.62 5.69 -11.48
CA TYR A 62 -8.70 5.81 -12.45
C TYR A 62 -9.16 7.26 -12.60
N LEU A 63 -9.44 7.97 -11.50
CA LEU A 63 -9.89 9.36 -11.54
C LEU A 63 -8.88 10.29 -12.23
N ASP A 64 -7.60 10.17 -11.88
CA ASP A 64 -6.55 11.02 -12.43
C ASP A 64 -6.25 10.75 -13.91
N ASN A 65 -6.53 9.54 -14.39
CA ASN A 65 -6.22 9.10 -15.76
C ASN A 65 -7.46 8.58 -16.48
N ARG A 66 -8.66 9.10 -16.17
CA ARG A 66 -9.94 8.59 -16.68
C ARG A 66 -9.98 8.38 -18.19
N ASN A 67 -9.33 9.27 -18.95
CA ASN A 67 -9.28 9.23 -20.40
C ASN A 67 -8.43 8.05 -20.91
N LYS A 68 -7.38 7.65 -20.18
CA LYS A 68 -6.55 6.48 -20.48
C LYS A 68 -7.33 5.18 -20.37
N TYR A 69 -8.25 5.11 -19.40
CA TYR A 69 -9.01 3.90 -19.10
C TYR A 69 -10.38 3.85 -19.78
N ARG A 70 -10.68 4.76 -20.71
CA ARG A 70 -11.94 4.75 -21.44
C ARG A 70 -11.76 4.06 -22.79
N LEU A 71 -12.56 3.02 -23.04
CA LEU A 71 -12.64 2.36 -24.34
C LEU A 71 -13.38 3.23 -25.35
N ASP A 72 -13.22 2.95 -26.64
CA ASP A 72 -13.96 3.62 -27.72
C ASP A 72 -15.48 3.44 -27.58
N SER A 73 -15.92 2.36 -26.93
CA SER A 73 -17.32 2.10 -26.57
C SER A 73 -17.83 2.93 -25.38
N GLY A 74 -17.01 3.80 -24.80
CA GLY A 74 -17.33 4.61 -23.61
C GLY A 74 -17.24 3.84 -22.28
N LYS A 75 -17.08 2.51 -22.30
CA LYS A 75 -16.91 1.67 -21.10
C LYS A 75 -15.50 1.82 -20.49
N THR A 76 -15.39 1.56 -19.19
CA THR A 76 -14.09 1.53 -18.49
C THR A 76 -13.31 0.25 -18.82
N ASN A 77 -12.06 0.40 -19.23
CA ASN A 77 -11.09 -0.67 -19.43
C ASN A 77 -10.51 -1.13 -18.07
N TRP A 78 -11.31 -1.88 -17.31
CA TRP A 78 -10.89 -2.47 -16.03
C TRP A 78 -9.64 -3.37 -16.15
N PRO A 79 -9.47 -4.20 -17.19
CA PRO A 79 -8.25 -4.99 -17.37
C PRO A 79 -6.98 -4.12 -17.39
N LEU A 80 -7.00 -3.00 -18.12
CA LEU A 80 -5.85 -2.10 -18.20
C LEU A 80 -5.54 -1.45 -16.84
N LEU A 81 -6.55 -1.01 -16.10
CA LEU A 81 -6.37 -0.46 -14.75
C LEU A 81 -5.75 -1.49 -13.79
N LYS A 82 -6.23 -2.74 -13.84
CA LYS A 82 -5.67 -3.85 -13.03
C LYS A 82 -4.21 -4.12 -13.40
N ILE A 83 -3.89 -4.12 -14.69
CA ILE A 83 -2.50 -4.31 -15.16
C ILE A 83 -1.59 -3.20 -14.64
N ASP A 84 -2.03 -1.94 -14.72
CA ASP A 84 -1.24 -0.81 -14.22
C ASP A 84 -1.04 -0.87 -12.70
N LEU A 85 -2.08 -1.22 -11.94
CA LEU A 85 -1.99 -1.44 -10.49
C LEU A 85 -0.97 -2.53 -10.15
N VAL A 86 -1.09 -3.69 -10.79
CA VAL A 86 -0.16 -4.81 -10.59
C VAL A 86 1.27 -4.41 -10.95
N LYS A 87 1.49 -3.63 -12.01
CA LYS A 87 2.83 -3.12 -12.36
C LYS A 87 3.40 -2.20 -11.28
N ILE A 88 2.58 -1.31 -10.71
CA ILE A 88 3.00 -0.42 -9.62
C ILE A 88 3.45 -1.26 -8.42
N ILE A 89 2.62 -2.20 -7.95
CA ILE A 89 2.95 -3.04 -6.78
C ILE A 89 4.14 -3.96 -7.07
N ALA A 90 4.15 -4.61 -8.24
CA ALA A 90 5.25 -5.49 -8.63
C ALA A 90 6.58 -4.75 -8.75
N SER A 91 6.57 -3.46 -9.08
CA SER A 91 7.79 -2.63 -9.08
C SER A 91 8.37 -2.39 -7.68
N LEU A 92 7.54 -2.49 -6.63
CA LEU A 92 7.96 -2.40 -5.24
C LEU A 92 8.58 -3.73 -4.77
N GLY A 93 8.13 -4.85 -5.36
CA GLY A 93 8.81 -6.14 -5.36
C GLY A 93 9.11 -6.68 -3.96
N ILE A 94 10.39 -6.84 -3.65
CA ILE A 94 10.86 -7.40 -2.37
C ILE A 94 10.44 -6.53 -1.18
N ALA A 95 10.32 -5.20 -1.37
CA ALA A 95 9.93 -4.29 -0.29
C ALA A 95 8.52 -4.62 0.25
N GLU A 96 7.58 -4.98 -0.64
CA GLU A 96 6.21 -5.37 -0.24
C GLU A 96 6.21 -6.64 0.60
N ILE A 97 6.97 -7.67 0.20
CA ILE A 97 7.04 -8.92 0.95
C ILE A 97 7.57 -8.67 2.36
N ILE A 98 8.61 -7.83 2.48
CA ILE A 98 9.17 -7.46 3.78
C ILE A 98 8.15 -6.64 4.58
N TYR A 99 7.47 -5.68 3.95
CA TYR A 99 6.40 -4.93 4.61
C TYR A 99 5.33 -5.86 5.16
N THR A 100 4.83 -6.81 4.39
CA THR A 100 3.78 -7.75 4.83
C THR A 100 4.22 -8.55 6.05
N ILE A 101 5.44 -9.11 6.02
CA ILE A 101 5.98 -9.92 7.14
C ILE A 101 6.17 -9.06 8.39
N VAL A 102 6.79 -7.89 8.24
CA VAL A 102 7.08 -6.97 9.36
C VAL A 102 5.78 -6.44 9.96
N ARG A 103 4.84 -6.01 9.11
CA ARG A 103 3.51 -5.51 9.50
C ARG A 103 2.76 -6.54 10.32
N TRP A 104 2.66 -7.77 9.81
CA TRP A 104 1.97 -8.86 10.49
C TRP A 104 2.67 -9.22 11.81
N GLY A 105 4.00 -9.37 11.78
CA GLY A 105 4.79 -9.73 12.95
C GLY A 105 4.68 -8.74 14.09
N PHE A 106 4.82 -7.43 13.81
CA PHE A 106 4.66 -6.39 14.83
C PHE A 106 3.22 -6.26 15.32
N HIS A 107 2.23 -6.33 14.42
CA HIS A 107 0.82 -6.30 14.83
C HIS A 107 0.52 -7.45 15.79
N PHE A 108 0.84 -8.68 15.38
CA PHE A 108 0.66 -9.87 16.19
C PHE A 108 1.38 -9.76 17.53
N TYR A 109 2.65 -9.34 17.52
CA TYR A 109 3.42 -9.12 18.73
C TYR A 109 2.72 -8.15 19.69
N PHE A 110 2.27 -6.98 19.21
CA PHE A 110 1.59 -6.01 20.06
C PHE A 110 0.28 -6.54 20.64
N LEU A 111 -0.50 -7.29 19.86
CA LEU A 111 -1.68 -7.98 20.38
C LEU A 111 -1.32 -8.97 21.49
N THR A 112 -0.23 -9.73 21.36
CA THR A 112 0.20 -10.70 22.39
C THR A 112 0.72 -10.08 23.68
N VAL A 113 1.07 -8.79 23.67
CA VAL A 113 1.46 -8.03 24.87
C VAL A 113 0.33 -7.12 25.35
N ASP A 114 -0.92 -7.49 25.03
CA ASP A 114 -2.16 -6.85 25.48
C ASP A 114 -2.33 -5.37 25.10
N TYR A 115 -1.78 -4.96 23.94
CA TYR A 115 -2.12 -3.65 23.39
C TYR A 115 -3.53 -3.68 22.81
N GLU A 116 -4.25 -2.57 22.94
CA GLU A 116 -5.52 -2.36 22.25
C GLU A 116 -5.37 -2.61 20.74
N PRO A 117 -6.26 -3.38 20.09
CA PRO A 117 -6.08 -3.80 18.70
C PRO A 117 -5.90 -2.66 17.70
N TYR A 118 -6.64 -1.55 17.84
CA TYR A 118 -6.44 -0.39 16.98
C TYR A 118 -5.03 0.21 17.13
N LEU A 119 -4.47 0.22 18.35
CA LEU A 119 -3.16 0.76 18.64
C LEU A 119 -2.05 -0.19 18.15
N ALA A 120 -2.21 -1.49 18.38
CA ALA A 120 -1.36 -2.54 17.81
C ALA A 120 -1.30 -2.42 16.28
N SER A 121 -2.45 -2.15 15.65
CA SER A 121 -2.55 -1.89 14.21
C SER A 121 -1.73 -0.67 13.79
N ILE A 122 -1.98 0.50 14.38
CA ILE A 122 -1.32 1.75 14.00
C ILE A 122 0.20 1.68 14.20
N ILE A 123 0.66 1.20 15.35
CA ILE A 123 2.10 1.12 15.67
C ILE A 123 2.78 0.10 14.76
N GLY A 124 2.19 -1.08 14.59
CA GLY A 124 2.73 -2.10 13.70
C GLY A 124 2.84 -1.61 12.25
N GLN A 125 1.86 -0.82 11.78
CA GLN A 125 1.90 -0.23 10.45
C GLN A 125 2.95 0.87 10.33
N ALA A 126 3.04 1.76 11.32
CA ALA A 126 4.03 2.84 11.32
C ALA A 126 5.47 2.29 11.26
N ILE A 127 5.77 1.25 12.06
CA ILE A 127 7.07 0.57 12.04
C ILE A 127 7.33 -0.09 10.67
N ALA A 128 6.35 -0.79 10.13
CA ALA A 128 6.47 -1.45 8.83
C ALA A 128 6.72 -0.45 7.70
N VAL A 129 6.00 0.69 7.67
CA VAL A 129 6.21 1.77 6.70
C VAL A 129 7.60 2.40 6.84
N ALA A 130 8.08 2.64 8.07
CA ALA A 130 9.43 3.15 8.27
C ALA A 130 10.50 2.21 7.71
N ILE A 131 10.40 0.91 7.99
CA ILE A 131 11.32 -0.11 7.46
C ILE A 131 11.22 -0.19 5.93
N TYR A 132 10.00 -0.16 5.40
CA TYR A 132 9.74 -0.16 3.97
C TYR A 132 10.41 1.00 3.24
N LEU A 133 10.30 2.22 3.76
CA LEU A 133 10.95 3.41 3.20
C LEU A 133 12.48 3.28 3.21
N VAL A 134 13.06 2.68 4.24
CA VAL A 134 14.50 2.40 4.28
C VAL A 134 14.89 1.43 3.18
N ILE A 135 14.15 0.32 3.04
CA ILE A 135 14.41 -0.71 2.02
C ILE A 135 14.30 -0.14 0.62
N ILE A 136 13.26 0.64 0.30
CA ILE A 136 13.12 1.28 -1.01
C ILE A 136 14.32 2.18 -1.31
N ASN A 137 14.75 3.00 -0.36
CA ASN A 137 15.91 3.87 -0.56
C ASN A 137 17.19 3.06 -0.83
N PHE A 138 17.38 1.94 -0.14
CA PHE A 138 18.50 1.02 -0.42
C PHE A 138 18.38 0.36 -1.80
N LEU A 139 17.20 -0.14 -2.17
CA LEU A 139 16.96 -0.77 -3.47
C LEU A 139 17.26 0.20 -4.61
N VAL A 140 16.74 1.43 -4.54
CA VAL A 140 17.00 2.49 -5.55
C VAL A 140 18.50 2.79 -5.67
N LYS A 141 19.23 2.82 -4.54
CA LYS A 141 20.67 3.08 -4.52
C LYS A 141 21.48 1.93 -5.12
N ILE A 142 21.11 0.67 -4.85
CA ILE A 142 21.79 -0.53 -5.33
C ILE A 142 21.52 -0.76 -6.82
N THR A 143 20.27 -0.59 -7.27
CA THR A 143 19.87 -0.86 -8.65
C THR A 143 20.31 0.24 -9.63
N LYS A 144 20.92 1.35 -9.14
CA LYS A 144 21.38 2.48 -9.98
C LYS A 144 20.32 2.94 -10.99
N TRP A 145 19.03 2.84 -10.66
CA TRP A 145 17.92 3.13 -11.58
C TRP A 145 17.92 4.56 -12.15
N TYR A 146 18.75 5.46 -11.60
CA TYR A 146 18.93 6.84 -12.04
C TYR A 146 20.26 7.16 -12.73
N LYS A 147 21.10 6.17 -13.07
CA LYS A 147 22.21 6.46 -13.98
C LYS A 147 21.68 6.53 -15.41
N ASP A 148 21.39 7.77 -15.83
CA ASP A 148 21.38 8.23 -17.22
C ASP A 148 22.53 7.52 -17.96
N ASP A 149 22.18 6.73 -18.97
CA ASP A 149 23.14 6.21 -19.94
C ASP A 149 23.73 7.42 -20.68
N ARG A 150 24.85 7.92 -20.16
CA ARG A 150 25.77 8.80 -20.88
C ARG A 150 27.10 8.10 -21.05
#